data_AF-A0A6C0GRI7-F1
#
_entry.id   AF-A0A6C0GRI7-F1
#
_cell.length_a   1.000
_cell.length_b   1.000
_cell.length_c   1.000
_cell.angle_alpha   90.00
_cell.angle_beta   90.00
_cell.angle_gamma   90.00
#
_symmetry.space_group_name_H-M   'P 1'
#
loop_
_entity.id
_entity.type
_entity.pdbx_description
1 polymer ?
#
loop_
_entity_poly.entity_id
_entity_poly.type
_entity_poly.pdbx_seq_one_letter_code
_entity_poly.pdbx_strand_id
1 'polypeptide(L)'
;MAKIENSNLPEDFQEIKKLVVEKLLLMSNSNDEKFNDEIHNWFYSYIRNLKLLGWRRVHVYSLVSEILSIGHETLGDDAVDLLGEYVTGLIGFCAPQSIDRFPEDPQDLNELTSYVRGNKWR
;
A
#
# COMPACT_ATOMS: atom_id res chain seq x y z
N MET A 1 -4.59 -14.93 13.95
CA MET A 1 -4.79 -13.86 12.95
C MET A 1 -6.00 -13.04 13.39
N ALA A 2 -5.80 -11.77 13.76
CA ALA A 2 -6.92 -10.90 14.15
C ALA A 2 -7.71 -10.53 12.90
N LYS A 3 -9.03 -10.75 12.92
CA LYS A 3 -9.96 -10.28 11.89
C LYS A 3 -10.02 -8.75 12.01
N ILE A 4 -9.66 -8.05 10.95
CA ILE A 4 -9.95 -6.62 10.81
C ILE A 4 -11.47 -6.53 10.69
N GLU A 5 -12.14 -5.90 11.67
CA GLU A 5 -13.58 -5.68 11.61
C GLU A 5 -13.88 -4.73 10.44
N ASN A 6 -14.74 -5.17 9.52
CA ASN A 6 -15.15 -4.46 8.30
C ASN A 6 -15.82 -3.09 8.53
N SER A 7 -15.93 -2.58 9.77
CA SER A 7 -16.64 -1.34 10.10
C SER A 7 -15.82 -0.06 9.93
N ASN A 8 -14.55 -0.15 9.51
CA ASN A 8 -13.63 1.01 9.41
C ASN A 8 -13.02 1.22 8.01
N LEU A 9 -13.48 0.49 6.98
CA LEU A 9 -12.98 0.70 5.61
C LEU A 9 -13.73 1.85 4.93
N PRO A 10 -13.06 2.65 4.09
CA PRO A 10 -13.71 3.66 3.26
C PRO A 10 -14.81 3.07 2.36
N GLU A 11 -15.87 3.83 2.08
CA GLU A 11 -17.00 3.38 1.25
C GLU A 11 -16.58 2.98 -0.17
N ASP A 12 -15.57 3.66 -0.71
CA ASP A 12 -14.99 3.47 -2.04
C ASP A 12 -13.92 2.36 -2.08
N PHE A 13 -13.69 1.64 -0.98
CA PHE A 13 -12.59 0.67 -0.87
C PHE A 13 -12.61 -0.42 -1.94
N GLN A 14 -13.78 -1.02 -2.21
CA GLN A 14 -13.87 -2.10 -3.21
C GLN A 14 -13.67 -1.58 -4.64
N GLU A 15 -14.14 -0.36 -4.93
CA GLU A 15 -13.94 0.29 -6.23
C GLU A 15 -12.45 0.61 -6.45
N ILE A 16 -11.80 1.20 -5.46
CA ILE A 16 -10.37 1.51 -5.48
C ILE A 16 -9.55 0.22 -5.61
N LYS A 17 -9.88 -0.84 -4.86
CA LYS A 17 -9.20 -2.13 -4.98
C LYS A 17 -9.27 -2.67 -6.41
N LYS A 18 -10.47 -2.66 -7.00
CA LYS A 18 -10.66 -3.11 -8.38
C LYS A 18 -9.79 -2.32 -9.35
N LEU A 19 -9.78 -0.99 -9.23
CA LEU A 19 -8.99 -0.11 -10.10
C LEU A 19 -7.48 -0.39 -9.97
N VAL A 20 -6.97 -0.55 -8.75
CA VAL A 20 -5.55 -0.87 -8.54
C VAL A 20 -5.20 -2.23 -9.11
N VAL A 21 -6.03 -3.25 -8.89
CA VAL A 21 -5.83 -4.59 -9.47
C VAL A 21 -5.80 -4.53 -11.00
N GLU A 22 -6.78 -3.88 -11.62
CA GLU A 22 -6.82 -3.73 -13.09
C GLU A 22 -5.57 -3.06 -13.63
N LYS A 23 -5.03 -2.06 -12.92
CA LYS A 23 -3.81 -1.37 -13.31
C LYS A 23 -2.56 -2.25 -13.17
N LEU A 24 -2.44 -3.00 -12.06
CA LEU A 24 -1.31 -3.89 -11.81
C LEU A 24 -1.27 -5.08 -12.77
N LEU A 25 -2.44 -5.61 -13.18
CA LEU A 25 -2.53 -6.64 -14.22
C LEU A 25 -1.99 -6.18 -15.58
N LEU A 26 -1.83 -4.87 -15.81
CA LEU A 26 -1.15 -4.41 -17.02
C LEU A 26 0.36 -4.66 -16.97
N MET A 27 0.96 -4.67 -15.77
CA MET A 27 2.39 -5.00 -15.60
C MET A 27 2.65 -6.47 -15.94
N SER A 28 1.82 -7.39 -15.45
CA SER A 28 1.99 -8.83 -15.70
C SER A 28 1.89 -9.21 -17.18
N ASN A 29 1.25 -8.36 -17.98
CA ASN A 29 1.04 -8.56 -19.42
C ASN A 29 2.05 -7.79 -20.27
N SER A 30 3.01 -7.08 -19.66
CA SER A 30 4.01 -6.25 -20.32
C SER A 30 5.43 -6.66 -19.93
N ASN A 31 6.30 -6.81 -20.94
CA ASN A 31 7.75 -6.94 -20.73
C ASN A 31 8.50 -5.62 -20.94
N ASP A 32 7.77 -4.51 -21.09
CA ASP A 32 8.34 -3.17 -21.25
C ASP A 32 8.65 -2.57 -19.88
N GLU A 33 9.94 -2.55 -19.52
CA GLU A 33 10.43 -1.99 -18.25
C GLU A 33 9.98 -0.54 -18.04
N LYS A 34 9.97 0.27 -19.09
CA LYS A 34 9.56 1.68 -18.99
C LYS A 34 8.07 1.80 -18.67
N PHE A 35 7.25 0.91 -19.25
CA PHE A 35 5.83 0.86 -18.93
C PHE A 35 5.60 0.40 -17.47
N ASN A 36 6.39 -0.56 -16.98
CA ASN A 36 6.31 -1.02 -15.59
C ASN A 36 6.73 0.11 -14.61
N ASP A 37 7.76 0.89 -14.94
CA ASP A 37 8.15 2.09 -14.20
C ASP A 37 7.03 3.15 -14.16
N GLU A 38 6.28 3.33 -15.25
CA GLU A 38 5.12 4.22 -15.28
C GLU A 38 4.01 3.75 -14.32
N ILE A 39 3.78 2.44 -14.21
CA ILE A 39 2.81 1.89 -13.27
C ILE A 39 3.30 2.02 -11.82
N HIS A 40 4.59 1.82 -11.54
CA HIS A 40 5.18 2.10 -10.22
C HIS A 40 4.92 3.56 -9.81
N ASN A 41 5.29 4.50 -10.66
CA ASN A 41 5.10 5.93 -10.40
C ASN A 41 3.63 6.29 -10.22
N TRP A 42 2.74 5.70 -11.03
CA TRP A 42 1.31 5.85 -10.87
C TRP A 42 0.82 5.35 -9.52
N PHE A 43 1.25 4.15 -9.09
CA PHE A 43 0.82 3.55 -7.83
C PHE A 43 1.18 4.45 -6.64
N TYR A 44 2.44 4.87 -6.51
CA TYR A 44 2.86 5.77 -5.44
C TYR A 44 2.12 7.12 -5.46
N SER A 45 1.91 7.68 -6.67
CA SER A 45 1.14 8.93 -6.83
C SER A 45 -0.32 8.76 -6.44
N TYR A 46 -0.92 7.62 -6.78
CA TYR A 46 -2.29 7.30 -6.48
C TYR A 46 -2.49 7.12 -4.97
N ILE A 47 -1.62 6.36 -4.31
CA ILE A 47 -1.65 6.21 -2.85
C ILE A 47 -1.46 7.55 -2.15
N ARG A 48 -0.56 8.43 -2.64
CA ARG A 48 -0.42 9.80 -2.13
C ARG A 48 -1.74 10.56 -2.21
N ASN A 49 -2.48 10.45 -3.32
CA ASN A 49 -3.79 11.10 -3.45
C ASN A 49 -4.82 10.53 -2.48
N LEU A 50 -4.85 9.22 -2.27
CA LEU A 50 -5.75 8.61 -1.26
C LEU A 50 -5.51 9.20 0.13
N LYS A 51 -4.24 9.39 0.52
CA LYS A 51 -3.91 10.04 1.80
C LYS A 51 -4.45 11.46 1.90
N LEU A 52 -4.39 12.23 0.82
CA LEU A 52 -4.94 13.58 0.77
C LEU A 52 -6.48 13.58 0.90
N LEU A 53 -7.13 12.50 0.47
CA LEU A 53 -8.56 12.26 0.63
C LEU A 53 -8.93 11.69 2.02
N GLY A 54 -7.97 11.59 2.94
CA GLY A 54 -8.20 11.11 4.31
C GLY A 54 -8.05 9.61 4.49
N TRP A 55 -7.51 8.88 3.52
CA TRP A 55 -7.14 7.49 3.74
C TRP A 55 -6.01 7.39 4.77
N ARG A 56 -6.24 6.56 5.78
CA ARG A 56 -5.31 6.29 6.88
C ARG A 56 -4.39 5.13 6.56
N ARG A 57 -3.32 4.98 7.34
CA ARG A 57 -2.35 3.88 7.19
C ARG A 57 -3.03 2.51 7.20
N VAL A 58 -3.99 2.31 8.10
CA VAL A 58 -4.77 1.08 8.21
C VAL A 58 -5.62 0.78 6.97
N HIS A 59 -6.18 1.81 6.32
CA HIS A 59 -6.97 1.62 5.09
C HIS A 59 -6.07 1.19 3.93
N VAL A 60 -4.94 1.89 3.75
CA VAL A 60 -3.98 1.58 2.69
C VAL A 60 -3.31 0.22 2.92
N TYR A 61 -2.95 -0.10 4.17
CA TYR A 61 -2.42 -1.42 4.50
C TYR A 61 -3.43 -2.54 4.19
N SER A 62 -4.71 -2.34 4.53
CA SER A 62 -5.77 -3.31 4.24
C SER A 62 -5.95 -3.49 2.73
N LEU A 63 -5.96 -2.39 1.97
CA LEU A 63 -6.04 -2.40 0.52
C LEU A 63 -4.90 -3.23 -0.10
N VAL A 64 -3.66 -2.89 0.24
CA VAL A 64 -2.47 -3.55 -0.32
C VAL A 64 -2.38 -5.01 0.12
N SER A 65 -2.76 -5.32 1.37
CA SER A 65 -2.78 -6.70 1.87
C SER A 65 -3.83 -7.57 1.17
N GLU A 66 -5.03 -7.03 0.91
CA GLU A 66 -6.06 -7.75 0.14
C GLU A 66 -5.62 -7.99 -1.30
N ILE A 67 -4.96 -7.01 -1.93
CA ILE A 67 -4.45 -7.18 -3.29
C ILE A 67 -3.31 -8.20 -3.31
N LEU A 68 -2.35 -8.12 -2.40
CA LEU A 68 -1.27 -9.11 -2.28
C LEU A 68 -1.78 -10.54 -2.08
N SER A 69 -2.93 -10.72 -1.42
CA SER A 69 -3.54 -12.04 -1.23
C SER A 69 -4.03 -12.71 -2.51
N ILE A 70 -4.15 -11.95 -3.61
CA ILE A 70 -4.42 -12.48 -4.95
C ILE A 70 -3.24 -13.34 -5.44
N GLY A 71 -2.01 -12.96 -5.06
CA GLY A 71 -0.79 -13.75 -5.28
C GLY A 71 -0.16 -13.62 -6.67
N HIS A 72 1.05 -14.19 -6.77
CA HIS A 72 1.93 -14.12 -7.94
C HIS A 72 1.30 -14.73 -9.21
N GLU A 73 0.56 -15.83 -9.08
CA GLU A 73 -0.04 -16.53 -10.23
C GLU A 73 -0.97 -15.64 -11.06
N THR A 74 -1.58 -14.63 -10.42
CA THR A 74 -2.50 -13.71 -11.09
C THR A 74 -1.87 -12.33 -11.31
N LEU A 75 -1.17 -11.77 -10.32
CA LEU A 75 -0.62 -10.41 -10.42
C LEU A 75 0.73 -10.33 -11.14
N GLY A 76 1.46 -11.43 -11.27
CA GLY A 76 2.85 -11.42 -11.72
C GLY A 76 3.83 -10.94 -10.64
N ASP A 77 5.11 -11.27 -10.83
CA ASP A 77 6.16 -11.03 -9.82
C ASP A 77 6.40 -9.53 -9.59
N ASP A 78 6.55 -8.73 -10.64
CA ASP A 78 6.81 -7.29 -10.53
C ASP A 78 5.74 -6.55 -9.70
N ALA A 79 4.46 -6.91 -9.90
CA ALA A 79 3.36 -6.29 -9.15
C ALA A 79 3.37 -6.74 -7.68
N VAL A 80 3.68 -8.01 -7.41
CA VAL A 80 3.78 -8.49 -6.03
C VAL A 80 4.99 -7.87 -5.33
N ASP A 81 6.11 -7.75 -6.01
CA ASP A 81 7.32 -7.12 -5.47
C ASP A 81 7.06 -5.63 -5.16
N LEU A 82 6.44 -4.88 -6.07
CA LEU A 82 6.02 -3.49 -5.83
C LEU A 82 5.15 -3.36 -4.57
N LEU A 83 4.11 -4.21 -4.45
CA LEU A 83 3.22 -4.16 -3.30
C LEU A 83 3.93 -4.61 -2.02
N GLY A 84 4.80 -5.62 -2.10
CA GLY A 84 5.59 -6.14 -1.00
C GLY A 84 6.54 -5.09 -0.45
N GLU A 85 7.32 -4.44 -1.32
CA GLU A 85 8.18 -3.31 -0.98
C GLU A 85 7.39 -2.20 -0.30
N TYR A 86 6.24 -1.83 -0.85
CA TYR A 86 5.40 -0.80 -0.26
C TYR A 86 4.87 -1.19 1.13
N VAL A 87 4.46 -2.45 1.34
CA VAL A 87 4.08 -2.96 2.67
C VAL A 87 5.23 -2.85 3.66
N THR A 88 6.47 -3.17 3.25
CA THR A 88 7.63 -3.04 4.15
C THR A 88 7.81 -1.60 4.66
N GLY A 89 7.53 -0.61 3.81
CA GLY A 89 7.50 0.81 4.17
C GLY A 89 6.33 1.19 5.09
N LEU A 90 5.16 0.60 4.86
CA LEU A 90 3.95 0.83 5.69
C LEU A 90 4.09 0.28 7.10
N ILE A 91 4.74 -0.87 7.28
CA ILE A 91 4.93 -1.52 8.60
C ILE A 91 6.26 -1.14 9.26
N GLY A 92 7.07 -0.32 8.58
CA GLY A 92 8.33 0.20 9.09
C GLY A 92 9.43 -0.84 9.25
N PHE A 93 9.42 -1.89 8.43
CA PHE A 93 10.52 -2.86 8.38
C PHE A 93 11.77 -2.27 7.70
N CYS A 94 11.60 -1.22 6.89
CA CYS A 94 12.68 -0.44 6.29
C CYS A 94 13.36 0.50 7.29
N ALA A 95 14.37 1.24 6.81
CA ALA A 95 15.03 2.28 7.59
C ALA A 95 14.01 3.34 8.05
N PRO A 96 14.13 3.89 9.27
CA PRO A 96 13.15 4.85 9.83
C PRO A 96 12.74 5.98 8.88
N GLN A 97 13.69 6.56 8.15
CA GLN A 97 13.45 7.66 7.21
C GLN A 97 12.59 7.28 5.99
N SER A 98 12.50 5.98 5.70
CA SER A 98 11.72 5.42 4.59
C SER A 98 10.33 4.97 5.03
N ILE A 99 9.97 5.13 6.30
CA ILE A 99 8.62 4.88 6.78
C ILE A 99 7.69 5.88 6.11
N ASP A 100 6.76 5.34 5.32
CA ASP A 100 5.81 6.14 4.57
C ASP A 100 4.89 6.89 5.54
N ARG A 101 4.74 8.21 5.38
CA ARG A 101 3.99 9.07 6.33
C ARG A 101 2.56 9.31 5.90
N PHE A 102 1.68 9.39 6.89
CA PHE A 102 0.27 9.74 6.80
C PHE A 102 0.00 11.02 7.62
N PRO A 103 -1.06 11.79 7.30
CA PRO A 103 -1.31 13.08 7.95
C PRO A 103 -1.44 13.03 9.49
N GLU A 104 -1.94 11.91 10.02
CA GLU A 104 -2.16 11.68 11.46
C GLU A 104 -0.95 11.06 12.19
N ASP A 105 0.12 10.73 11.47
CA ASP A 105 1.29 10.11 12.08
C ASP A 105 2.08 11.09 12.97
N PRO A 106 2.84 10.57 13.96
CA PRO A 106 3.82 11.38 14.68
C PRO A 106 4.81 12.04 13.73
N GLN A 107 5.10 13.32 13.99
CA GLN A 107 6.03 14.08 13.16
C GLN A 107 7.49 13.75 13.50
N ASP A 108 7.78 13.52 14.78
CA ASP A 108 9.09 13.04 15.22
C ASP A 108 9.39 11.64 14.67
N LEU A 109 10.64 11.42 14.23
CA LEU A 109 11.03 10.18 13.56
C LEU A 109 11.07 8.99 14.52
N ASN A 110 11.49 9.19 15.77
CA ASN A 110 11.58 8.13 16.76
C ASN A 110 10.18 7.74 17.24
N GLU A 111 9.30 8.73 17.42
CA GLU A 111 7.90 8.50 17.71
C GLU A 111 7.21 7.77 16.57
N LEU A 112 7.41 8.20 15.31
CA LEU A 112 6.89 7.52 14.12
C LEU A 112 7.33 6.07 14.07
N THR A 113 8.64 5.83 14.26
CA THR A 113 9.21 4.47 14.22
C THR A 113 8.59 3.59 15.30
N SER A 114 8.46 4.11 16.52
CA SER A 114 7.86 3.39 17.65
C SER A 114 6.37 3.15 17.45
N TYR A 115 5.66 4.12 16.86
CA TYR A 115 4.23 4.03 16.53
C TYR A 115 3.97 2.96 15.47
N VAL A 116 4.72 2.98 14.37
CA VAL A 116 4.56 2.06 13.23
C VAL A 116 4.99 0.65 13.59
N ARG A 117 6.22 0.45 14.09
CA ARG A 117 6.74 -0.87 14.46
C ARG A 117 6.02 -1.47 15.67
N GLY A 118 5.46 -0.62 16.53
CA GLY A 118 4.60 -1.01 17.64
C GLY A 118 3.15 -1.35 17.25
N ASN A 119 2.80 -1.29 15.96
CA ASN A 119 1.45 -1.54 15.43
C ASN A 119 0.35 -0.66 16.05
N LYS A 120 0.67 0.53 16.56
CA LYS A 120 -0.30 1.42 17.22
C LYS A 120 -1.30 2.09 16.26
N TRP A 121 -1.06 1.94 14.95
CA TRP A 121 -1.89 2.45 13.86
C TRP A 121 -2.98 1.48 13.39
N ARG A 122 -2.96 0.24 13.91
CA ARG A 122 -3.92 -0.81 13.56
C ARG A 122 -5.13 -0.79 14.48
#